data_AF-A0A6F8XPB2-F1
#
_entry.id   AF-A0A6F8XPB2-F1
#
_cell.length_a   1.000
_cell.length_b   1.000
_cell.length_c   1.000
_cell.angle_alpha   90.00
_cell.angle_beta   90.00
_cell.angle_gamma   90.00
#
_symmetry.space_group_name_H-M   'P 1'
#
loop_
_entity.id
_entity.type
_entity.pdbx_description
1 polymer ?
#
loop_
_entity_poly.entity_id
_entity_poly.type
_entity_poly.pdbx_seq_one_letter_code
_entity_poly.pdbx_strand_id
1 'polypeptide(L)'
;MDPDAGSADLDDILVVVGHPFGDVEVPLADWIASGPGPRPFVRPVRARSRLTGQPLPLSVIPLRYRNDERACRAIQDGLIENPWPES
;
A
#
# COMPACT_ATOMS: atom_id res chain seq x y z
N MET A 1 20.27 17.30 15.75
CA MET A 1 20.08 17.54 14.30
C MET A 1 19.66 16.19 13.76
N ASP A 2 18.37 15.93 13.89
CA ASP A 2 17.75 14.63 13.70
C ASP A 2 17.55 14.42 12.20
N PRO A 3 18.20 13.42 11.57
CA PRO A 3 18.11 13.24 10.13
C PRO A 3 17.13 12.12 9.76
N ASP A 4 15.95 12.03 10.38
CA ASP A 4 14.89 11.20 9.80
C ASP A 4 13.50 11.54 10.38
N ALA A 5 12.91 12.63 9.90
CA ALA A 5 11.48 12.91 10.08
C ALA A 5 10.72 12.68 8.76
N GLY A 6 11.26 11.85 7.87
CA GLY A 6 10.80 11.73 6.48
C GLY A 6 10.55 10.29 6.01
N SER A 7 11.08 9.30 6.72
CA SER A 7 10.82 7.88 6.47
C SER A 7 9.97 7.36 7.62
N ALA A 8 8.66 7.60 7.60
CA ALA A 8 7.78 6.77 8.40
C ALA A 8 8.11 5.32 8.06
N ASP A 9 8.68 4.57 9.01
CA ASP A 9 9.11 3.20 8.79
C ASP A 9 7.96 2.46 8.10
N LEU A 10 8.23 1.78 6.99
CA LEU A 10 7.18 1.03 6.28
C LEU A 10 6.53 -0.03 7.19
N ASP A 11 7.18 -0.39 8.29
CA ASP A 11 6.67 -1.24 9.37
C ASP A 11 5.76 -0.51 10.38
N ASP A 12 5.92 0.81 10.54
CA ASP A 12 5.02 1.66 11.32
C ASP A 12 3.73 1.96 10.57
N ILE A 13 3.73 1.92 9.24
CA ILE A 13 2.52 2.22 8.48
C ILE A 13 1.64 0.96 8.41
N LEU A 14 0.43 1.04 8.95
CA LEU A 14 -0.61 0.04 8.73
C LEU A 14 -1.51 0.48 7.58
N VAL A 15 -1.74 -0.43 6.64
CA VAL A 15 -2.70 -0.26 5.55
C VAL A 15 -3.92 -1.12 5.80
N VAL A 16 -5.08 -0.49 5.65
CA VAL A 16 -6.37 -1.19 5.66
C VAL A 16 -6.72 -1.50 4.22
N VAL A 17 -6.70 -2.78 3.88
CA VAL A 17 -7.06 -3.31 2.58
C VAL A 17 -8.56 -3.61 2.57
N GLY A 18 -9.28 -2.90 1.71
CA GLY A 18 -10.71 -3.13 1.52
C GLY A 18 -10.93 -4.43 0.76
N HIS A 19 -11.69 -5.34 1.36
CA HIS A 19 -12.04 -6.62 0.75
C HIS A 19 -13.54 -6.91 0.94
N PRO A 20 -14.23 -7.53 -0.05
CA PRO A 20 -15.69 -7.69 -0.05
C PRO A 20 -16.27 -8.44 1.15
N PHE A 21 -15.47 -9.28 1.80
CA PHE A 21 -15.89 -10.06 2.98
C PHE A 21 -15.42 -9.46 4.31
N GLY A 22 -14.80 -8.27 4.28
CA GLY A 22 -14.28 -7.58 5.45
C GLY A 22 -12.94 -6.91 5.18
N ASP A 23 -12.69 -5.78 5.82
CA ASP A 23 -11.43 -5.06 5.74
C ASP A 23 -10.32 -5.83 6.47
N VAL A 24 -9.12 -5.83 5.91
CA VAL A 24 -7.94 -6.46 6.53
C VAL A 24 -6.89 -5.39 6.78
N GLU A 25 -6.34 -5.36 7.98
CA GLU A 25 -5.25 -4.46 8.32
C GLU A 25 -3.92 -5.22 8.30
N VAL A 26 -2.94 -4.71 7.54
CA VAL A 26 -1.60 -5.28 7.43
C VAL A 26 -0.55 -4.18 7.45
N PRO A 27 0.70 -4.46 7.87
CA PRO A 27 1.81 -3.53 7.68
C PRO A 27 2.03 -3.22 6.19
N LEU A 28 2.43 -1.98 5.90
CA LEU A 28 2.73 -1.56 4.53
C LEU A 28 3.90 -2.36 3.95
N ALA A 29 4.88 -2.72 4.78
CA ALA A 29 5.97 -3.61 4.39
C ALA A 29 5.47 -4.98 3.88
N ASP A 30 4.57 -5.65 4.61
CA ASP A 30 3.96 -6.92 4.19
C ASP A 30 3.13 -6.78 2.91
N TRP A 31 2.37 -5.69 2.80
CA TRP A 31 1.60 -5.39 1.60
C TRP A 31 2.51 -5.18 0.39
N ILE A 32 3.62 -4.46 0.54
CA ILE A 32 4.61 -4.28 -0.53
C ILE A 32 5.23 -5.62 -0.95
N ALA A 33 5.50 -6.51 0.01
CA ALA A 33 6.12 -7.81 -0.26
C ALA A 33 5.15 -8.79 -0.94
N SER A 34 3.90 -8.86 -0.49
CA SER A 34 2.93 -9.89 -0.92
C SER A 34 1.89 -9.38 -1.91
N GLY A 35 1.54 -8.10 -1.83
CA GLY A 35 0.53 -7.46 -2.66
C GLY A 35 -0.88 -8.03 -2.48
N PRO A 36 -1.76 -7.81 -3.47
CA PRO A 36 -3.11 -8.35 -3.49
C PRO A 36 -3.16 -9.88 -3.70
N GLY A 37 -2.03 -10.51 -4.08
CA GLY A 37 -1.99 -11.91 -4.48
C GLY A 37 -2.99 -12.22 -5.60
N PRO A 38 -3.68 -13.39 -5.59
CA PRO A 38 -4.64 -13.77 -6.61
C PRO A 38 -5.97 -12.99 -6.57
N ARG A 39 -6.09 -11.95 -5.72
CA ARG A 39 -7.32 -11.19 -5.50
C ARG A 39 -7.21 -9.82 -6.17
N PRO A 40 -7.53 -9.68 -7.47
CA PRO A 40 -7.24 -8.44 -8.21
C PRO A 40 -7.99 -7.21 -7.68
N PHE A 41 -9.10 -7.41 -6.96
CA PHE A 41 -9.98 -6.33 -6.50
C PHE A 41 -9.66 -5.79 -5.10
N VAL A 42 -8.63 -6.30 -4.42
CA VAL A 42 -8.26 -5.79 -3.09
C VAL A 42 -7.29 -4.62 -3.20
N ARG A 43 -7.55 -3.55 -2.45
CA ARG A 43 -6.71 -2.35 -2.47
C ARG A 43 -6.68 -1.69 -1.10
N PRO A 44 -5.60 -0.98 -0.74
CA PRO A 44 -5.58 -0.14 0.43
C PRO A 44 -6.63 0.97 0.31
N VAL A 45 -7.51 1.07 1.31
CA VAL A 45 -8.54 2.11 1.41
C VAL A 45 -8.24 3.12 2.51
N ARG A 46 -7.43 2.74 3.51
CA ARG A 46 -6.92 3.65 4.54
C ARG A 46 -5.47 3.31 4.88
N ALA A 47 -4.75 4.30 5.38
CA ALA A 47 -3.45 4.11 6.02
C ALA A 47 -3.48 4.79 7.39
N ARG A 48 -2.72 4.27 8.35
CA ARG A 48 -2.53 4.90 9.66
C ARG A 48 -1.16 4.53 10.23
N SER A 49 -0.61 5.38 11.07
CA SER A 49 0.59 5.05 11.84
C SER A 49 0.22 4.08 12.96
N ARG A 50 1.04 3.06 13.15
CA ARG A 50 0.91 2.02 14.18
C ARG A 50 1.28 2.57 15.55
N LEU A 51 2.35 3.37 15.61
CA LEU A 51 2.87 3.98 16.83
C LEU A 51 1.93 5.07 17.37
N THR A 52 1.40 5.91 16.49
CA THR A 52 0.59 7.08 16.92
C THR A 52 -0.91 6.86 16.76
N GLY A 53 -1.33 5.83 16.00
CA GLY A 53 -2.73 5.59 15.66
C GLY A 53 -3.33 6.63 14.70
N GLN A 54 -2.56 7.63 14.26
CA GLN A 54 -3.07 8.72 13.45
C GLN A 54 -3.36 8.26 12.01
N PRO A 55 -4.48 8.70 11.41
CA PRO A 55 -4.76 8.43 10.01
C PRO A 55 -3.71 9.10 9.14
N LEU A 56 -3.16 8.33 8.19
CA LEU A 56 -2.20 8.79 7.21
C LEU A 56 -2.86 8.90 5.83
N PRO A 57 -2.43 9.86 5.00
CA PRO A 57 -2.93 9.94 3.64
C PRO A 57 -2.47 8.71 2.84
N LEU A 58 -3.30 8.19 1.93
CA LEU A 58 -2.92 7.07 1.05
C LEU A 58 -1.70 7.39 0.16
N SER A 59 -1.31 8.67 0.08
CA SER A 59 -0.09 9.09 -0.60
C SER A 59 1.18 8.47 -0.02
N VAL A 60 1.16 8.05 1.26
CA VAL A 60 2.29 7.33 1.90
C VAL A 60 2.56 5.98 1.24
N ILE A 61 1.53 5.37 0.64
CA ILE A 61 1.67 4.15 -0.15
C ILE A 61 2.16 4.57 -1.54
N PRO A 62 3.31 4.06 -2.02
CA PRO A 62 3.79 4.40 -3.35
C PRO A 62 2.79 3.95 -4.42
N LEU A 63 2.60 4.73 -5.48
CA LEU A 63 1.56 4.51 -6.49
C LEU A 63 1.56 3.08 -7.04
N ARG A 64 2.74 2.51 -7.34
CA ARG A 64 2.87 1.14 -7.85
C ARG A 64 2.24 0.08 -6.95
N TYR A 65 2.17 0.34 -5.64
CA TYR A 65 1.63 -0.59 -4.65
C TYR A 65 0.19 -0.28 -4.24
N ARG A 66 -0.52 0.66 -4.87
CA ARG A 66 -1.88 0.98 -4.42
C ARG A 66 -2.94 0.03 -4.98
N ASN A 67 -2.64 -0.70 -6.05
CA ASN A 67 -3.59 -1.58 -6.74
C ASN A 67 -4.95 -0.89 -7.04
N ASP A 68 -4.94 0.43 -7.23
CA ASP A 68 -6.11 1.20 -7.63
C ASP A 68 -6.09 1.43 -9.15
N GLU A 69 -7.20 1.93 -9.71
CA GLU A 69 -7.34 2.11 -11.16
C GLU A 69 -6.21 2.94 -11.77
N ARG A 70 -5.69 3.94 -11.04
CA ARG A 70 -4.57 4.76 -11.50
C ARG A 70 -3.27 3.96 -11.52
N ALA A 71 -3.01 3.16 -10.49
CA ALA A 71 -1.84 2.29 -10.42
C ALA A 71 -1.88 1.23 -11.53
N CYS A 72 -3.00 0.51 -11.67
CA CYS A 72 -3.19 -0.50 -12.70
C CYS A 72 -3.04 0.10 -14.11
N ARG A 73 -3.62 1.27 -14.36
CA ARG A 73 -3.51 1.92 -15.66
C ARG A 73 -2.09 2.40 -15.94
N ALA A 74 -1.38 2.93 -14.95
CA ALA A 74 0.03 3.31 -15.11
C ALA A 74 0.93 2.10 -15.39
N ILE A 75 0.63 0.92 -14.80
CA ILE A 75 1.32 -0.34 -15.10
C ILE A 75 1.01 -0.80 -16.53
N GLN A 76 -0.26 -0.81 -16.92
CA GLN A 76 -0.70 -1.22 -18.26
C GLN A 76 -0.13 -0.33 -19.37
N ASP A 77 0.02 0.97 -19.12
CA ASP A 77 0.60 1.94 -20.04
C ASP A 77 2.14 1.91 -20.06
N GLY A 78 2.76 1.10 -19.17
CA GLY A 78 4.22 0.99 -19.05
C GLY A 78 4.89 2.20 -18.39
N LEU A 79 4.12 3.08 -17.73
CA LEU A 79 4.63 4.26 -17.02
C LEU A 79 5.33 3.89 -15.71
N ILE A 80 4.90 2.79 -15.06
CA ILE A 80 5.52 2.24 -13.87
C ILE A 80 5.62 0.72 -13.98
N GLU A 81 6.65 0.14 -13.39
CA GLU A 81 6.83 -1.32 -13.35
C GLU A 81 5.79 -1.98 -12.43
N ASN A 82 5.28 -3.15 -12.84
CA ASN A 82 4.43 -3.96 -11.98
C ASN A 82 5.27 -4.53 -10.81
N PRO A 83 5.00 -4.13 -9.55
CA PRO A 83 5.77 -4.63 -8.42
C PRO A 83 5.47 -6.09 -8.06
N TRP A 84 4.34 -6.64 -8.52
CA TRP A 84 3.92 -8.01 -8.25
C TRP A 84 3.70 -8.72 -9.59
N PRO A 85 4.78 -9.16 -10.26
CA PRO A 85 4.65 -9.99 -11.44
C PRO A 85 3.87 -11.26 -11.07
N GLU A 86 2.94 -11.66 -11.95
CA GLU A 86 2.20 -12.92 -11.81
C GLU A 86 3.22 -14.06 -11.55
N SER A 87 3.12 -14.72 -10.40
CA SER A 87 3.84 -15.97 -10.14
C SER A 87 3.14 -17.16 -10.79
#